data_AF-A0A0Q9R017-F1
#
_entry.id   AF-A0A0Q9R017-F1
#
_cell.length_a   1.000
_cell.length_b   1.000
_cell.length_c   1.000
_cell.angle_alpha   90.00
_cell.angle_beta   90.00
_cell.angle_gamma   90.00
#
_symmetry.space_group_name_H-M   'P 1'
#
loop_
_entity.id
_entity.type
_entity.pdbx_description
1 polymer ?
#
loop_
_entity_poly.entity_id
_entity_poly.type
_entity_poly.pdbx_seq_one_letter_code
_entity_poly.pdbx_strand_id
1 'polypeptide(L)'
;MSIRTLVDTVKHTEALSVPARARTIPHVLSIAGTDPTGGAGLQADLKSIGAQGGYGMAVVTSLVAQNTRGVRSVHTPPSTFLDEQLQAVSDDVTIDAVKIGMLGDAETIRTVRRWLPRATGAVIVLDPVMVATSGDRLLASDAEDELRALVPFADLVTPNLPELAVLLGEPVATGWEAAVEQGKRLAASTGTSVLVKGGHLEGALECPDALVDASDDAGTVSVVGGTRIGTRNTHGTGCSLSAALATVQTRTGNWHQSLLIVKKWLRGALERADELNVGQGNGPIHHFHEFVPGPIPAPPPEERPFSEQVWELTTSHRLAIETLGFVRALGDGSLPPEQFAYYLAQDAMYLRGYSRVLSRASALAPSEAEQLFWAKSALSCLEVESELHRTWLTGRGQSPAQGRVTRAYVDHLLAASANAGYAVLVAAVLPCYWLYAHVGNALHSQWIGNGASPDHPYANWLETYADPAFAEATARAISIADSCFAAAPPADREAMIEAFGASAWYEHEFFDAPTRLDLRDSAKLP
;
A
#
# COMPACT_ATOMS: atom_id res chain seq x y z
N MET A 1 -0.57 60.29 -52.69
CA MET A 1 0.30 59.32 -52.00
C MET A 1 1.17 60.10 -51.02
N SER A 2 0.92 59.98 -49.72
CA SER A 2 1.87 60.41 -48.70
C SER A 2 1.85 59.37 -47.59
N ILE A 3 3.03 58.82 -47.31
CA ILE A 3 3.34 57.68 -46.42
C ILE A 3 3.04 58.00 -44.92
N ARG A 4 2.41 59.13 -44.64
CA ARG A 4 2.14 59.62 -43.27
C ARG A 4 0.75 59.28 -42.72
N THR A 5 -0.17 58.74 -43.52
CA THR A 5 -1.54 58.39 -43.05
C THR A 5 -1.73 56.88 -42.83
N LEU A 6 -0.69 56.06 -43.08
CA LEU A 6 -0.70 54.61 -42.83
C LEU A 6 0.05 54.22 -41.55
N VAL A 7 0.64 55.18 -40.82
CA VAL A 7 1.44 54.94 -39.60
C VAL A 7 0.64 55.23 -38.31
N ASP A 8 -0.51 55.90 -38.39
CA ASP A 8 -1.32 56.23 -37.21
C ASP A 8 -2.52 55.30 -36.97
N THR A 9 -2.73 54.28 -37.82
CA THR A 9 -3.83 53.29 -37.67
C THR A 9 -3.34 51.89 -37.25
N VAL A 10 -2.18 51.80 -36.58
CA VAL A 10 -1.62 50.53 -36.06
C VAL A 10 -1.28 50.64 -34.56
N LYS A 11 -2.00 51.45 -33.79
CA LYS A 11 -1.76 51.61 -32.33
C LYS A 11 -2.86 51.14 -31.39
N HIS A 12 -3.93 50.53 -31.88
CA HIS A 12 -4.88 49.83 -31.03
C HIS A 12 -5.33 48.54 -31.70
N THR A 13 -4.43 47.56 -31.70
CA THR A 13 -4.84 46.16 -31.73
C THR A 13 -4.54 45.67 -30.33
N GLU A 14 -5.59 45.43 -29.55
CA GLU A 14 -5.48 44.62 -28.34
C GLU A 14 -4.62 43.41 -28.70
N ALA A 15 -3.47 43.29 -28.03
CA ALA A 15 -2.76 42.04 -28.03
C ALA A 15 -3.72 41.04 -27.38
N LEU A 16 -4.48 40.31 -28.21
CA LEU A 16 -5.10 39.05 -27.83
C LEU A 16 -4.00 38.28 -27.11
N SER A 17 -4.13 38.18 -25.79
CA SER A 17 -3.22 37.40 -24.97
C SER A 17 -3.26 35.98 -25.52
N VAL A 18 -2.19 35.60 -26.22
CA VAL A 18 -1.98 34.21 -26.59
C VAL A 18 -1.98 33.46 -25.26
N PRO A 19 -2.91 32.50 -25.02
CA PRO A 19 -2.92 31.77 -23.77
C PRO A 19 -1.54 31.15 -23.60
N ALA A 20 -0.90 31.46 -22.47
CA ALA A 20 0.40 30.89 -22.13
C ALA A 20 0.27 29.37 -22.30
N ARG A 21 1.14 28.79 -23.13
CA ARG A 21 1.10 27.36 -23.47
C ARG A 21 1.04 26.58 -22.16
N ALA A 22 -0.08 25.88 -21.92
CA ALA A 22 -0.32 25.20 -20.64
C ALA A 22 0.90 24.34 -20.27
N ARG A 23 1.47 24.58 -19.09
CA ARG A 23 2.62 23.81 -18.61
C ARG A 23 2.22 22.35 -18.47
N THR A 24 3.15 21.45 -18.79
CA THR A 24 2.93 20.00 -18.62
C THR A 24 2.72 19.64 -17.15
N ILE A 25 3.42 20.34 -16.25
CA ILE A 25 3.27 20.23 -14.79
C ILE A 25 2.87 21.63 -14.29
N PRO A 26 1.59 21.86 -13.93
CA PRO A 26 1.15 23.17 -13.45
C PRO A 26 1.71 23.45 -12.05
N HIS A 27 2.12 24.69 -11.82
CA HIS A 27 2.52 25.19 -10.50
C HIS A 27 1.30 25.69 -9.75
N VAL A 28 0.91 24.98 -8.68
CA VAL A 28 -0.32 25.25 -7.94
C VAL A 28 0.03 25.70 -6.53
N LEU A 29 -0.39 26.91 -6.17
CA LEU A 29 -0.21 27.47 -4.82
C LEU A 29 -1.41 27.17 -3.93
N SER A 30 -1.20 26.47 -2.82
CA SER A 30 -2.16 26.39 -1.71
C SER A 30 -1.92 27.55 -0.72
N ILE A 31 -2.99 28.27 -0.37
CA ILE A 31 -3.02 29.26 0.71
C ILE A 31 -3.98 28.74 1.77
N ALA A 32 -3.45 28.11 2.82
CA ALA A 32 -4.26 27.43 3.83
C ALA A 32 -3.52 27.23 5.16
N GLY A 33 -4.27 26.87 6.20
CA GLY A 33 -3.68 26.42 7.47
C GLY A 33 -3.20 24.97 7.41
N THR A 34 -2.36 24.59 8.37
CA THR A 34 -1.78 23.24 8.44
C THR A 34 -2.71 22.24 9.11
N ASP A 35 -2.68 20.98 8.68
CA ASP A 35 -3.09 19.83 9.49
C ASP A 35 -1.88 18.92 9.69
N PRO A 36 -1.30 18.83 10.90
CA PRO A 36 -0.11 18.02 11.18
C PRO A 36 -0.31 16.52 10.93
N THR A 37 -1.55 16.01 10.99
CA THR A 37 -1.82 14.61 10.64
C THR A 37 -1.86 14.35 9.14
N GLY A 38 -1.81 15.42 8.34
CA GLY A 38 -1.72 15.38 6.90
C GLY A 38 -3.00 14.94 6.20
N GLY A 39 -4.15 14.97 6.88
CA GLY A 39 -5.43 14.56 6.33
C GLY A 39 -6.20 15.68 5.65
N ALA A 40 -6.08 16.90 6.14
CA ALA A 40 -6.71 18.11 5.62
C ALA A 40 -5.70 19.26 5.43
N GLY A 41 -6.22 20.48 5.25
CA GLY A 41 -5.43 21.70 5.16
C GLY A 41 -4.42 21.67 4.02
N LEU A 42 -3.35 22.44 4.20
CA LEU A 42 -2.26 22.59 3.25
C LEU A 42 -1.60 21.26 2.89
N GLN A 43 -1.48 20.33 3.84
CA GLN A 43 -0.92 19.00 3.59
C GLN A 43 -1.78 18.18 2.63
N ALA A 44 -3.11 18.19 2.81
CA ALA A 44 -4.02 17.53 1.87
C ALA A 44 -4.01 18.22 0.50
N ASP A 45 -3.86 19.54 0.47
CA ASP A 45 -3.74 20.29 -0.78
C ASP A 45 -2.51 19.83 -1.56
N LEU A 46 -1.33 19.82 -0.95
CA LEU A 46 -0.08 19.40 -1.59
C LEU A 46 -0.13 17.95 -2.08
N LYS A 47 -0.72 17.04 -1.30
CA LYS A 47 -0.91 15.63 -1.72
C LYS A 47 -1.85 15.52 -2.91
N SER A 48 -2.94 16.28 -2.91
CA SER A 48 -3.92 16.28 -4.00
C SER A 48 -3.34 16.88 -5.28
N ILE A 49 -2.59 17.98 -5.15
CA ILE A 49 -1.86 18.60 -6.27
C ILE A 49 -0.88 17.59 -6.87
N GLY A 50 -0.05 16.96 -6.04
CA GLY A 50 0.92 15.95 -6.48
C GLY A 50 0.25 14.73 -7.13
N ALA A 51 -0.84 14.23 -6.54
CA ALA A 51 -1.60 13.11 -7.09
C ALA A 51 -2.22 13.43 -8.47
N GLN A 52 -2.52 14.70 -8.74
CA GLN A 52 -3.03 15.16 -10.02
C GLN A 52 -1.94 15.60 -11.01
N GLY A 53 -0.66 15.45 -10.65
CA GLY A 53 0.47 15.76 -11.53
C GLY A 53 0.86 17.25 -11.57
N GLY A 54 0.48 18.02 -10.55
CA GLY A 54 0.94 19.40 -10.37
C GLY A 54 2.16 19.50 -9.45
N TYR A 55 2.89 20.62 -9.54
CA TYR A 55 3.89 21.02 -8.58
C TYR A 55 3.23 21.85 -7.47
N GLY A 56 3.16 21.30 -6.27
CA GLY A 56 2.52 21.94 -5.13
C GLY A 56 3.43 22.96 -4.44
N MET A 57 2.96 24.19 -4.33
CA MET A 57 3.52 25.26 -3.50
C MET A 57 2.54 25.60 -2.39
N ALA A 58 3.03 26.21 -1.32
CA ALA A 58 2.26 26.36 -0.10
C ALA A 58 2.63 27.63 0.65
N VAL A 59 1.61 28.39 1.06
CA VAL A 59 1.72 29.53 1.97
C VAL A 59 0.81 29.30 3.17
N VAL A 60 1.37 29.40 4.36
CA VAL A 60 0.69 29.03 5.60
C VAL A 60 -0.04 30.24 6.18
N THR A 61 -1.36 30.11 6.34
CA THR A 61 -2.19 31.13 7.03
C THR A 61 -2.24 30.91 8.54
N SER A 62 -2.26 29.65 8.99
CA SER A 62 -2.29 29.32 10.41
C SER A 62 -1.63 27.97 10.68
N LEU A 63 -0.93 27.87 11.80
CA LEU A 63 -0.44 26.62 12.35
C LEU A 63 -1.51 26.05 13.28
N VAL A 64 -1.95 24.82 13.02
CA VAL A 64 -3.01 24.17 13.82
C VAL A 64 -2.42 22.96 14.52
N ALA A 65 -2.60 22.86 15.84
CA ALA A 65 -2.37 21.63 16.58
C ALA A 65 -3.64 20.77 16.49
N GLN A 66 -3.74 19.97 15.42
CA GLN A 66 -4.90 19.09 15.15
C GLN A 66 -4.46 17.64 15.01
N ASN A 67 -5.40 16.72 15.27
CA ASN A 67 -5.31 15.34 14.80
C ASN A 67 -6.69 14.80 14.39
N THR A 68 -6.77 13.50 14.08
CA THR A 68 -8.00 12.82 13.65
C THR A 68 -9.16 12.90 14.67
N ARG A 69 -8.92 13.36 15.90
CA ARG A 69 -9.93 13.53 16.97
C ARG A 69 -10.38 14.97 17.16
N GLY A 70 -9.80 15.94 16.46
CA GLY A 70 -10.20 17.36 16.52
C GLY A 70 -9.05 18.33 16.71
N VAL A 71 -9.41 19.61 16.81
CA VAL A 71 -8.49 20.74 16.95
C VAL A 71 -8.18 21.00 18.43
N ARG A 72 -6.90 21.21 18.77
CA ARG A 72 -6.47 21.56 20.14
C ARG A 72 -6.13 23.03 20.29
N SER A 73 -5.47 23.61 19.31
CA SER A 73 -5.14 25.04 19.27
C SER A 73 -4.82 25.50 17.85
N VAL A 74 -4.97 26.80 17.62
CA VAL A 74 -4.62 27.49 16.38
C VAL A 74 -3.67 28.63 16.73
N HIS A 75 -2.60 28.76 15.96
CA HIS A 75 -1.67 29.88 16.02
C HIS A 75 -1.63 30.57 14.65
N THR A 76 -2.09 31.81 14.60
CA THR A 76 -2.05 32.66 13.41
C THR A 76 -0.83 33.56 13.47
N PRO A 77 0.15 33.41 12.56
CA PRO A 77 1.26 34.34 12.44
C PRO A 77 0.78 35.76 12.08
N PRO A 78 1.58 36.81 12.34
CA PRO A 78 1.26 38.16 11.89
C PRO A 78 1.01 38.23 10.37
N SER A 79 0.03 39.03 9.95
CA SER A 79 -0.32 39.20 8.54
C SER A 79 0.83 39.71 7.66
N THR A 80 1.78 40.43 8.23
CA THR A 80 3.01 40.87 7.54
C THR A 80 3.85 39.68 7.11
N PHE A 81 3.93 38.62 7.92
CA PHE A 81 4.66 37.41 7.57
C PHE A 81 3.92 36.57 6.52
N LEU A 82 2.57 36.62 6.51
CA LEU A 82 1.78 36.05 5.43
C LEU A 82 2.06 36.77 4.10
N ASP A 83 2.10 38.10 4.10
CA ASP A 83 2.46 38.88 2.91
C ASP A 83 3.88 38.55 2.44
N GLU A 84 4.86 38.48 3.33
CA GLU A 84 6.24 38.07 2.98
C GLU A 84 6.29 36.69 2.31
N GLN A 85 5.55 35.70 2.82
CA GLN A 85 5.45 34.38 2.18
C GLN A 85 4.84 34.46 0.77
N LEU A 86 3.75 35.22 0.63
CA LEU A 86 3.07 35.40 -0.65
C LEU A 86 3.96 36.11 -1.68
N GLN A 87 4.70 37.15 -1.27
CA GLN A 87 5.68 37.83 -2.12
C GLN A 87 6.80 36.88 -2.53
N ALA A 88 7.41 36.17 -1.58
CA ALA A 88 8.53 35.27 -1.84
C ALA A 88 8.19 34.21 -2.90
N VAL A 89 6.96 33.67 -2.89
CA VAL A 89 6.50 32.75 -3.93
C VAL A 89 6.31 33.46 -5.27
N SER A 90 5.58 34.59 -5.28
CA SER A 90 5.26 35.29 -6.54
C SER A 90 6.43 36.01 -7.19
N ASP A 91 7.50 36.29 -6.43
CA ASP A 91 8.69 36.97 -6.93
C ASP A 91 9.60 36.04 -7.75
N ASP A 92 9.51 34.72 -7.55
CA ASP A 92 10.40 33.73 -8.17
C ASP A 92 9.65 32.73 -9.07
N VAL A 93 8.44 32.31 -8.68
CA VAL A 93 7.74 31.20 -9.33
C VAL A 93 6.49 31.68 -10.06
N THR A 94 6.35 31.30 -11.34
CA THR A 94 5.08 31.47 -12.06
C THR A 94 4.01 30.60 -11.41
N ILE A 95 2.86 31.20 -11.10
CA ILE A 95 1.71 30.52 -10.48
C ILE A 95 0.66 30.27 -11.57
N ASP A 96 0.35 29.00 -11.84
CA ASP A 96 -0.66 28.61 -12.83
C ASP A 96 -2.05 28.44 -12.19
N ALA A 97 -2.10 28.13 -10.89
CA ALA A 97 -3.34 28.10 -10.11
C ALA A 97 -3.11 28.44 -8.64
N VAL A 98 -4.13 28.97 -7.99
CA VAL A 98 -4.21 29.24 -6.55
C VAL A 98 -5.41 28.50 -5.98
N LYS A 99 -5.19 27.67 -4.97
CA LYS A 99 -6.26 27.14 -4.12
C LYS A 99 -6.21 27.85 -2.78
N ILE A 100 -7.35 28.41 -2.37
CA ILE A 100 -7.52 29.09 -1.09
C ILE A 100 -8.34 28.19 -0.17
N GLY A 101 -7.82 27.89 1.02
CA GLY A 101 -8.47 27.07 2.05
C GLY A 101 -8.83 27.88 3.29
N MET A 102 -8.51 27.32 4.47
CA MET A 102 -8.78 27.98 5.76
C MET A 102 -8.00 29.30 5.90
N LEU A 103 -8.73 30.40 6.13
CA LEU A 103 -8.16 31.75 6.30
C LEU A 103 -8.19 32.25 7.75
N GLY A 104 -9.04 31.69 8.61
CA GLY A 104 -9.05 32.01 10.06
C GLY A 104 -9.77 33.32 10.42
N ASP A 105 -9.27 34.46 9.94
CA ASP A 105 -9.72 35.79 10.36
C ASP A 105 -9.80 36.82 9.21
N ALA A 106 -10.41 37.96 9.53
CA ALA A 106 -10.65 39.05 8.59
C ALA A 106 -9.35 39.68 8.04
N GLU A 107 -8.28 39.72 8.85
CA GLU A 107 -7.01 40.34 8.44
C GLU A 107 -6.25 39.47 7.43
N THR A 108 -6.28 38.16 7.64
CA THR A 108 -5.75 37.15 6.72
C THR A 108 -6.48 37.21 5.39
N ILE A 109 -7.82 37.26 5.40
CA ILE A 109 -8.62 37.39 4.19
C ILE A 109 -8.27 38.67 3.42
N ARG A 110 -8.18 39.82 4.11
CA ARG A 110 -7.79 41.08 3.47
C ARG A 110 -6.39 41.02 2.86
N THR A 111 -5.46 40.33 3.52
CA THR A 111 -4.08 40.17 3.02
C THR A 111 -4.05 39.34 1.75
N VAL A 112 -4.72 38.18 1.74
CA VAL A 112 -4.86 37.34 0.53
C VAL A 112 -5.55 38.12 -0.58
N ARG A 113 -6.69 38.79 -0.30
CA ARG A 113 -7.42 39.60 -1.30
C ARG A 113 -6.55 40.68 -1.94
N ARG A 114 -5.70 41.37 -1.15
CA ARG A 114 -4.77 42.38 -1.67
C ARG A 114 -3.67 41.78 -2.55
N TRP A 115 -3.26 40.55 -2.28
CA TRP A 115 -2.21 39.87 -3.04
C TRP A 115 -2.73 39.25 -4.34
N LEU A 116 -3.97 38.73 -4.38
CA LEU A 116 -4.53 38.03 -5.55
C LEU A 116 -4.34 38.71 -6.92
N PRO A 117 -4.41 40.05 -7.07
CA PRO A 117 -4.09 40.70 -8.34
C PRO A 117 -2.70 40.39 -8.90
N ARG A 118 -1.73 39.97 -8.07
CA ARG A 118 -0.39 39.53 -8.51
C ARG A 118 -0.41 38.16 -9.18
N ALA A 119 -1.38 37.29 -8.85
CA ALA A 119 -1.58 35.99 -9.49
C ALA A 119 -2.39 36.11 -10.80
N THR A 120 -2.14 37.16 -11.59
CA THR A 120 -2.88 37.43 -12.83
C THR A 120 -2.74 36.26 -13.81
N GLY A 121 -3.88 35.73 -14.28
CA GLY A 121 -3.93 34.62 -15.23
C GLY A 121 -3.86 33.22 -14.60
N ALA A 122 -3.68 33.12 -13.28
CA ALA A 122 -3.82 31.86 -12.55
C ALA A 122 -5.30 31.50 -12.37
N VAL A 123 -5.61 30.20 -12.38
CA VAL A 123 -6.93 29.70 -11.98
C VAL A 123 -7.08 29.83 -10.46
N ILE A 124 -8.12 30.48 -9.96
CA ILE A 124 -8.35 30.70 -8.53
C ILE A 124 -9.54 29.87 -8.05
N VAL A 125 -9.30 28.93 -7.13
CA VAL A 125 -10.33 28.12 -6.48
C VAL A 125 -10.42 28.46 -5.00
N LEU A 126 -11.60 28.84 -4.52
CA LEU A 126 -11.87 29.13 -3.12
C LEU A 126 -12.68 27.99 -2.48
N ASP A 127 -12.08 27.32 -1.49
CA ASP A 127 -12.78 26.42 -0.56
C ASP A 127 -13.09 27.23 0.71
N PRO A 128 -14.35 27.68 0.91
CA PRO A 128 -14.70 28.62 1.98
C PRO A 128 -14.78 27.91 3.33
N VAL A 129 -13.66 27.37 3.83
CA VAL A 129 -13.60 26.56 5.05
C VAL A 129 -13.96 27.41 6.28
N MET A 130 -15.09 27.09 6.91
CA MET A 130 -15.56 27.78 8.13
C MET A 130 -15.51 26.91 9.38
N VAL A 131 -15.63 25.59 9.21
CA VAL A 131 -15.74 24.60 10.30
C VAL A 131 -14.91 23.36 9.94
N ALA A 132 -14.20 22.80 10.92
CA ALA A 132 -13.45 21.56 10.76
C ALA A 132 -14.37 20.35 10.61
N THR A 133 -13.88 19.25 10.05
CA THR A 133 -14.61 17.96 10.02
C THR A 133 -14.95 17.44 11.43
N SER A 134 -14.22 17.88 12.47
CA SER A 134 -14.54 17.61 13.88
C SER A 134 -15.65 18.49 14.47
N GLY A 135 -16.12 19.52 13.75
CA GLY A 135 -17.14 20.47 14.20
C GLY A 135 -16.58 21.76 14.83
N ASP A 136 -15.26 21.87 15.00
CA ASP A 136 -14.62 23.07 15.57
C ASP A 136 -14.72 24.26 14.58
N ARG A 137 -15.16 25.43 15.06
CA ARG A 137 -15.24 26.64 14.24
C ARG A 137 -13.83 27.16 13.91
N LEU A 138 -13.56 27.36 12.63
CA LEU A 138 -12.25 27.78 12.11
C LEU A 138 -12.24 29.23 11.60
N LEU A 139 -13.40 29.79 11.28
CA LEU A 139 -13.54 31.18 10.83
C LEU A 139 -14.15 32.05 11.95
N ALA A 140 -13.49 33.16 12.28
CA ALA A 140 -14.04 34.17 13.18
C ALA A 140 -15.35 34.76 12.61
N SER A 141 -16.35 35.01 13.46
CA SER A 141 -17.68 35.48 13.01
C SER A 141 -17.63 36.83 12.30
N ASP A 142 -16.71 37.71 12.68
CA ASP A 142 -16.47 39.00 12.06
C ASP A 142 -15.71 38.91 10.72
N ALA A 143 -15.24 37.71 10.34
CA ALA A 143 -14.54 37.46 9.09
C ALA A 143 -15.47 37.01 7.94
N GLU A 144 -16.75 36.73 8.22
CA GLU A 144 -17.72 36.27 7.21
C GLU A 144 -17.94 37.30 6.09
N ASP A 145 -18.02 38.59 6.41
CA ASP A 145 -18.20 39.66 5.42
C ASP A 145 -16.98 39.80 4.49
N GLU A 146 -15.77 39.66 5.05
CA GLU A 146 -14.56 39.68 4.24
C GLU A 146 -14.47 38.44 3.33
N LEU A 147 -14.94 37.29 3.80
CA LEU A 147 -15.00 36.07 3.00
C LEU A 147 -16.00 36.22 1.85
N ARG A 148 -17.18 36.81 2.08
CA ARG A 148 -18.14 37.16 1.01
C ARG A 148 -17.49 38.10 -0.01
N ALA A 149 -16.75 39.10 0.45
CA ALA A 149 -16.03 40.03 -0.41
C ALA A 149 -14.83 39.41 -1.15
N LEU A 150 -14.38 38.21 -0.76
CA LEU A 150 -13.33 37.46 -1.45
C LEU A 150 -13.89 36.64 -2.63
N VAL A 151 -15.15 36.19 -2.55
CA VAL A 151 -15.75 35.30 -3.57
C VAL A 151 -15.57 35.82 -5.01
N PRO A 152 -15.81 37.11 -5.33
CA PRO A 152 -15.66 37.62 -6.71
C PRO A 152 -14.24 37.56 -7.29
N PHE A 153 -13.23 37.24 -6.48
CA PHE A 153 -11.85 37.06 -6.94
C PHE A 153 -11.53 35.62 -7.35
N ALA A 154 -12.46 34.67 -7.14
CA ALA A 154 -12.29 33.29 -7.52
C ALA A 154 -12.97 32.98 -8.86
N ASP A 155 -12.39 32.04 -9.61
CA ASP A 155 -13.01 31.44 -10.79
C ASP A 155 -14.00 30.34 -10.41
N LEU A 156 -13.77 29.68 -9.27
CA LEU A 156 -14.66 28.66 -8.70
C LEU A 156 -14.67 28.75 -7.18
N VAL A 157 -15.86 28.79 -6.58
CA VAL A 157 -16.06 28.59 -5.14
C VAL A 157 -16.71 27.23 -4.87
N THR A 158 -16.24 26.49 -3.88
CA THR A 158 -16.67 25.11 -3.61
C THR A 158 -17.37 24.93 -2.25
N PRO A 159 -18.49 25.62 -1.95
CA PRO A 159 -19.13 25.56 -0.64
C PRO A 159 -19.88 24.25 -0.40
N ASN A 160 -19.87 23.75 0.85
CA ASN A 160 -20.89 22.81 1.32
C ASN A 160 -22.19 23.56 1.69
N LEU A 161 -23.23 22.83 2.10
CA LEU A 161 -24.54 23.44 2.38
C LEU A 161 -24.49 24.49 3.50
N PRO A 162 -23.86 24.24 4.67
CA PRO A 162 -23.67 25.28 5.68
C PRO A 162 -22.87 26.50 5.19
N GLU A 163 -21.78 26.28 4.46
CA GLU A 163 -20.92 27.35 3.93
C GLU A 163 -21.68 28.21 2.91
N LEU A 164 -22.47 27.58 2.03
CA LEU A 164 -23.30 28.27 1.03
C LEU A 164 -24.32 29.20 1.68
N ALA A 165 -24.97 28.73 2.74
CA ALA A 165 -25.93 29.50 3.53
C ALA A 165 -25.28 30.75 4.14
N VAL A 166 -24.08 30.59 4.72
CA VAL A 166 -23.30 31.72 5.27
C VAL A 166 -22.92 32.70 4.15
N LEU A 167 -22.43 32.23 3.01
CA LEU A 167 -22.06 33.11 1.90
C LEU A 167 -23.23 33.96 1.38
N LEU A 168 -24.46 33.43 1.41
CA LEU A 168 -25.67 34.14 1.00
C LEU A 168 -26.34 34.94 2.12
N GLY A 169 -26.02 34.68 3.39
CA GLY A 169 -26.79 35.22 4.53
C GLY A 169 -28.20 34.62 4.62
N GLU A 170 -28.36 33.37 4.19
CA GLU A 170 -29.62 32.64 4.15
C GLU A 170 -29.61 31.44 5.12
N PRO A 171 -30.77 30.82 5.43
CA PRO A 171 -30.81 29.53 6.11
C PRO A 171 -30.18 28.40 5.28
N VAL A 172 -29.70 27.35 5.97
CA VAL A 172 -29.18 26.13 5.31
C VAL A 172 -30.29 25.46 4.50
N ALA A 173 -30.01 25.15 3.23
CA ALA A 173 -30.94 24.43 2.37
C ALA A 173 -31.29 23.04 2.95
N THR A 174 -32.58 22.73 3.02
CA THR A 174 -33.10 21.46 3.53
C THR A 174 -33.22 20.37 2.46
N GLY A 175 -32.97 20.69 1.19
CA GLY A 175 -33.11 19.78 0.06
C GLY A 175 -32.20 20.16 -1.11
N TRP A 176 -32.03 19.23 -2.04
CA TRP A 176 -31.09 19.38 -3.16
C TRP A 176 -31.48 20.51 -4.10
N GLU A 177 -32.75 20.62 -4.47
CA GLU A 177 -33.25 21.67 -5.37
C GLU A 177 -33.02 23.06 -4.75
N ALA A 178 -33.29 23.21 -3.46
CA ALA A 178 -33.06 24.46 -2.74
C ALA A 178 -31.56 24.83 -2.70
N ALA A 179 -30.68 23.84 -2.53
CA ALA A 179 -29.24 24.04 -2.55
C ALA A 179 -28.73 24.50 -3.93
N VAL A 180 -29.24 23.91 -5.01
CA VAL A 180 -28.90 24.34 -6.39
C VAL A 180 -29.37 25.76 -6.66
N GLU A 181 -30.58 26.13 -6.22
CA GLU A 181 -31.08 27.50 -6.36
C GLU A 181 -30.28 28.51 -5.54
N GLN A 182 -29.80 28.13 -4.35
CA GLN A 182 -28.84 28.94 -3.60
C GLN A 182 -27.53 29.11 -4.39
N GLY A 183 -26.99 28.04 -4.97
CA GLY A 183 -25.80 28.11 -5.83
C GLY A 183 -25.96 29.09 -6.99
N LYS A 184 -27.11 29.07 -7.67
CA LYS A 184 -27.43 30.04 -8.74
C LYS A 184 -27.46 31.48 -8.26
N ARG A 185 -28.07 31.76 -7.10
CA ARG A 185 -28.08 33.11 -6.53
C ARG A 185 -26.68 33.59 -6.17
N LEU A 186 -25.84 32.71 -5.61
CA LEU A 186 -24.46 33.04 -5.29
C LEU A 186 -23.67 33.34 -6.57
N ALA A 187 -23.81 32.50 -7.59
CA ALA A 187 -23.14 32.70 -8.88
C ALA A 187 -23.55 34.04 -9.52
N ALA A 188 -24.85 34.30 -9.62
CA ALA A 188 -25.38 35.52 -10.25
C ALA A 188 -25.00 36.81 -9.49
N SER A 189 -24.95 36.77 -8.15
CA SER A 189 -24.62 37.95 -7.34
C SER A 189 -23.12 38.27 -7.28
N THR A 190 -22.27 37.28 -7.52
CA THR A 190 -20.80 37.43 -7.41
C THR A 190 -20.07 37.40 -8.76
N GLY A 191 -20.69 36.87 -9.81
CA GLY A 191 -20.02 36.60 -11.09
C GLY A 191 -19.05 35.41 -11.04
N THR A 192 -19.08 34.61 -9.98
CA THR A 192 -18.16 33.49 -9.77
C THR A 192 -18.89 32.16 -9.91
N SER A 193 -18.32 31.19 -10.63
CA SER A 193 -18.89 29.85 -10.75
C SER A 193 -18.90 29.14 -9.40
N VAL A 194 -19.94 28.33 -9.14
CA VAL A 194 -20.17 27.70 -7.83
C VAL A 194 -20.26 26.18 -7.98
N LEU A 195 -19.49 25.44 -7.19
CA LEU A 195 -19.65 24.00 -7.01
C LEU A 195 -20.40 23.73 -5.71
N VAL A 196 -21.71 23.50 -5.81
CA VAL A 196 -22.56 23.13 -4.66
C VAL A 196 -22.31 21.67 -4.31
N LYS A 197 -21.81 21.41 -3.09
CA LYS A 197 -21.49 20.07 -2.61
C LYS A 197 -22.67 19.44 -1.85
N GLY A 198 -23.27 18.38 -2.38
CA GLY A 198 -24.46 17.73 -1.81
C GLY A 198 -24.19 16.70 -0.70
N GLY A 199 -22.92 16.37 -0.41
CA GLY A 199 -22.54 15.32 0.55
C GLY A 199 -23.06 15.45 1.99
N HIS A 200 -23.66 16.60 2.35
CA HIS A 200 -24.25 16.88 3.67
C HIS A 200 -25.78 16.72 3.71
N LEU A 201 -26.42 16.30 2.62
CA LEU A 201 -27.85 15.98 2.62
C LEU A 201 -28.11 14.73 3.49
N GLU A 202 -28.98 14.87 4.49
CA GLU A 202 -29.34 13.80 5.42
C GLU A 202 -30.08 12.66 4.71
N GLY A 203 -29.80 11.41 5.12
CA GLY A 203 -30.51 10.21 4.66
C GLY A 203 -30.28 9.82 3.19
N ALA A 204 -29.53 10.60 2.41
CA ALA A 204 -29.30 10.33 1.00
C ALA A 204 -28.16 9.31 0.77
N LEU A 205 -28.48 8.24 0.05
CA LEU A 205 -27.50 7.31 -0.55
C LEU A 205 -26.72 7.97 -1.69
N GLU A 206 -27.31 9.00 -2.28
CA GLU A 206 -26.70 9.81 -3.34
C GLU A 206 -25.99 11.03 -2.75
N CYS A 207 -24.86 11.39 -3.37
CA CYS A 207 -24.06 12.57 -3.03
C CYS A 207 -23.77 13.36 -4.33
N PRO A 208 -24.80 14.03 -4.88
CA PRO A 208 -24.63 14.81 -6.10
C PRO A 208 -23.83 16.08 -5.81
N ASP A 209 -23.10 16.56 -6.81
CA ASP A 209 -22.50 17.90 -6.82
C ASP A 209 -23.00 18.66 -8.06
N ALA A 210 -23.28 19.95 -7.91
CA ALA A 210 -23.78 20.80 -8.98
C ALA A 210 -22.79 21.91 -9.28
N LEU A 211 -22.30 21.95 -10.51
CA LEU A 211 -21.53 23.05 -11.05
C LEU A 211 -22.49 24.06 -11.67
N VAL A 212 -22.53 25.27 -11.11
CA VAL A 212 -23.26 26.42 -11.63
C VAL A 212 -22.25 27.33 -12.32
N ASP A 213 -22.40 27.50 -13.63
CA ASP A 213 -21.53 28.36 -14.44
C ASP A 213 -21.99 29.81 -14.36
N ALA A 214 -21.10 30.72 -13.92
CA ALA A 214 -21.37 32.15 -13.89
C ALA A 214 -21.05 32.87 -15.21
N SER A 215 -20.39 32.20 -16.17
CA SER A 215 -20.07 32.78 -17.48
C SER A 215 -21.24 32.73 -18.48
N ASP A 216 -22.30 31.99 -18.15
CA ASP A 216 -23.50 31.86 -18.95
C ASP A 216 -24.66 32.60 -18.28
N ASP A 217 -25.24 33.58 -18.98
CA ASP A 217 -26.42 34.34 -18.51
C ASP A 217 -27.62 33.42 -18.20
N ALA A 218 -27.66 32.20 -18.77
CA ALA A 218 -28.69 31.21 -18.48
C ALA A 218 -28.49 30.49 -17.13
N GLY A 219 -27.34 30.65 -16.47
CA GLY A 219 -27.02 29.99 -15.20
C GLY A 219 -27.01 28.47 -15.34
N THR A 220 -26.36 27.97 -16.40
CA THR A 220 -26.35 26.54 -16.73
C THR A 220 -25.82 25.72 -15.55
N VAL A 221 -26.58 24.68 -15.19
CA VAL A 221 -26.23 23.77 -14.09
C VAL A 221 -25.86 22.42 -14.66
N SER A 222 -24.65 21.96 -14.33
CA SER A 222 -24.19 20.61 -14.62
C SER A 222 -24.12 19.80 -13.34
N VAL A 223 -24.95 18.76 -13.24
CA VAL A 223 -24.98 17.87 -12.06
C VAL A 223 -24.09 16.65 -12.32
N VAL A 224 -23.18 16.37 -11.39
CA VAL A 224 -22.38 15.15 -11.36
C VAL A 224 -22.86 14.30 -10.19
N GLY A 225 -23.40 13.12 -10.50
CA GLY A 225 -23.85 12.16 -9.50
C GLY A 225 -22.70 11.60 -8.66
N GLY A 226 -23.06 10.94 -7.57
CA GLY A 226 -22.13 10.22 -6.70
C GLY A 226 -22.87 9.33 -5.73
N THR A 227 -22.22 8.26 -5.29
CA THR A 227 -22.74 7.35 -4.26
C THR A 227 -21.98 7.57 -2.97
N ARG A 228 -22.68 7.56 -1.84
CA ARG A 228 -22.06 7.65 -0.52
C ARG A 228 -21.20 6.41 -0.26
N ILE A 229 -19.93 6.60 0.06
CA ILE A 229 -19.01 5.54 0.44
C ILE A 229 -19.11 5.30 1.95
N GLY A 230 -19.28 4.04 2.36
CA GLY A 230 -19.43 3.62 3.75
C GLY A 230 -18.11 3.57 4.53
N THR A 231 -17.40 4.70 4.63
CA THR A 231 -16.17 4.82 5.43
C THR A 231 -16.30 5.94 6.46
N ARG A 232 -15.53 5.84 7.55
CA ARG A 232 -15.34 6.91 8.54
C ARG A 232 -14.20 7.86 8.16
N ASN A 233 -13.41 7.51 7.15
CA ASN A 233 -12.21 8.21 6.75
C ASN A 233 -12.52 9.26 5.68
N THR A 234 -13.19 10.33 6.09
CA THR A 234 -13.64 11.43 5.22
C THR A 234 -12.92 12.76 5.52
N HIS A 235 -11.95 12.75 6.43
CA HIS A 235 -11.21 13.94 6.83
C HIS A 235 -10.45 14.53 5.63
N GLY A 236 -10.63 15.83 5.39
CA GLY A 236 -9.99 16.55 4.29
C GLY A 236 -10.59 16.34 2.89
N THR A 237 -11.78 15.74 2.77
CA THR A 237 -12.47 15.56 1.47
C THR A 237 -12.64 16.90 0.71
N GLY A 238 -13.05 17.97 1.41
CA GLY A 238 -13.26 19.29 0.81
C GLY A 238 -11.97 19.95 0.31
N CYS A 239 -10.93 19.95 1.15
CA CYS A 239 -9.61 20.49 0.78
C CYS A 239 -9.02 19.75 -0.42
N SER A 240 -9.15 18.42 -0.42
CA SER A 240 -8.63 17.57 -1.49
C SER A 240 -9.36 17.79 -2.81
N LEU A 241 -10.70 17.91 -2.77
CA LEU A 241 -11.53 18.21 -3.94
C LEU A 241 -11.14 19.54 -4.58
N SER A 242 -11.08 20.62 -3.80
CA SER A 242 -10.77 21.96 -4.30
C SER A 242 -9.34 22.08 -4.84
N ALA A 243 -8.35 21.48 -4.17
CA ALA A 243 -6.96 21.47 -4.64
C ALA A 243 -6.78 20.65 -5.93
N ALA A 244 -7.45 19.49 -6.03
CA ALA A 244 -7.44 18.69 -7.24
C ALA A 244 -8.14 19.41 -8.41
N LEU A 245 -9.25 20.12 -8.16
CA LEU A 245 -9.94 20.94 -9.17
C LEU A 245 -9.05 22.07 -9.68
N ALA A 246 -8.42 22.83 -8.78
CA ALA A 246 -7.46 23.88 -9.16
C ALA A 246 -6.36 23.34 -10.07
N THR A 247 -5.84 22.13 -9.77
CA THR A 247 -4.78 21.49 -10.54
C THR A 247 -5.27 21.00 -11.90
N VAL A 248 -6.37 20.26 -11.96
CA VAL A 248 -6.89 19.67 -13.20
C VAL A 248 -7.38 20.75 -14.17
N GLN A 249 -7.97 21.84 -13.65
CA GLN A 249 -8.51 22.93 -14.46
C GLN A 249 -7.46 23.60 -15.34
N THR A 250 -6.23 23.75 -14.86
CA THR A 250 -5.13 24.34 -15.65
C THR A 250 -4.84 23.58 -16.96
N ARG A 251 -5.22 22.29 -17.02
CA ARG A 251 -4.99 21.42 -18.18
C ARG A 251 -6.23 21.25 -19.05
N THR A 252 -7.42 21.19 -18.44
CA THR A 252 -8.67 20.95 -19.16
C THR A 252 -9.28 22.25 -19.70
N GLY A 253 -9.11 23.37 -19.00
CA GLY A 253 -9.83 24.62 -19.27
C GLY A 253 -11.36 24.50 -19.16
N ASN A 254 -11.88 23.40 -18.59
CA ASN A 254 -13.31 23.10 -18.54
C ASN A 254 -13.69 22.52 -17.17
N TRP A 255 -14.51 23.25 -16.43
CA TRP A 255 -14.88 22.90 -15.06
C TRP A 255 -15.68 21.60 -14.95
N HIS A 256 -16.57 21.32 -15.89
CA HIS A 256 -17.35 20.09 -15.88
C HIS A 256 -16.45 18.86 -16.09
N GLN A 257 -15.52 18.93 -17.05
CA GLN A 257 -14.53 17.89 -17.28
C GLN A 257 -13.60 17.71 -16.07
N SER A 258 -13.13 18.81 -15.48
CA SER A 258 -12.33 18.79 -14.26
C SER A 258 -13.05 18.08 -13.12
N LEU A 259 -14.32 18.39 -12.92
CA LEU A 259 -15.14 17.78 -11.87
C LEU A 259 -15.31 16.26 -12.08
N LEU A 260 -15.54 15.81 -13.31
CA LEU A 260 -15.63 14.37 -13.62
C LEU A 260 -14.34 13.62 -13.28
N ILE A 261 -13.19 14.17 -13.64
CA ILE A 261 -11.86 13.59 -13.35
C ILE A 261 -11.65 13.52 -11.83
N VAL A 262 -11.84 14.64 -11.14
CA VAL A 262 -11.57 14.75 -9.70
C VAL A 262 -12.54 13.91 -8.88
N LYS A 263 -13.83 13.84 -9.25
CA LYS A 263 -14.81 12.98 -8.57
C LYS A 263 -14.46 11.51 -8.68
N LYS A 264 -13.97 11.07 -9.83
CA LYS A 264 -13.53 9.69 -10.03
C LYS A 264 -12.35 9.35 -9.11
N TRP A 265 -11.34 10.22 -9.07
CA TRP A 265 -10.18 10.07 -8.17
C TRP A 265 -10.62 10.08 -6.71
N LEU A 266 -11.40 11.08 -6.30
CA LEU A 266 -11.85 11.23 -4.91
C LEU A 266 -12.66 10.02 -4.42
N ARG A 267 -13.48 9.44 -5.31
CA ARG A 267 -14.19 8.19 -5.02
C ARG A 267 -13.20 7.05 -4.70
N GLY A 268 -12.19 6.83 -5.54
CA GLY A 268 -11.17 5.81 -5.29
C GLY A 268 -10.36 6.07 -4.02
N ALA A 269 -10.06 7.34 -3.73
CA ALA A 269 -9.39 7.76 -2.50
C ALA A 269 -10.20 7.43 -1.24
N LEU A 270 -11.53 7.55 -1.31
CA LEU A 270 -12.46 7.18 -0.23
C LEU A 270 -12.63 5.66 -0.12
N GLU A 271 -12.78 4.95 -1.25
CA GLU A 271 -12.93 3.49 -1.28
C GLU A 271 -11.71 2.77 -0.69
N ARG A 272 -10.51 3.32 -0.87
CA ARG A 272 -9.24 2.79 -0.33
C ARG A 272 -8.75 3.48 0.94
N ALA A 273 -9.55 4.38 1.53
CA ALA A 273 -9.12 5.16 2.69
C ALA A 273 -8.77 4.28 3.91
N ASP A 274 -9.49 3.17 4.10
CA ASP A 274 -9.33 2.27 5.25
C ASP A 274 -8.00 1.50 5.25
N GLU A 275 -7.31 1.43 4.12
CA GLU A 275 -5.99 0.80 4.02
C GLU A 275 -4.90 1.58 4.77
N LEU A 276 -5.09 2.88 4.96
CA LEU A 276 -4.08 3.75 5.55
C LEU A 276 -3.88 3.53 7.05
N ASN A 277 -4.91 3.11 7.78
CA ASN A 277 -4.86 2.92 9.24
C ASN A 277 -4.30 4.13 10.04
N VAL A 278 -4.66 5.36 9.64
CA VAL A 278 -4.13 6.59 10.26
C VAL A 278 -5.07 7.15 11.33
N GLY A 279 -4.59 7.18 12.57
CA GLY A 279 -5.30 7.76 13.71
C GLY A 279 -6.41 6.86 14.25
N GLN A 280 -7.20 7.40 15.20
CA GLN A 280 -8.26 6.66 15.91
C GLN A 280 -9.60 7.41 15.91
N GLY A 281 -9.70 8.49 15.11
CA GLY A 281 -10.91 9.32 14.97
C GLY A 281 -11.42 9.28 13.54
N ASN A 282 -11.72 10.45 12.96
CA ASN A 282 -12.03 10.56 11.52
C ASN A 282 -10.70 10.58 10.75
N GLY A 283 -10.39 9.49 10.06
CA GLY A 283 -9.14 9.35 9.31
C GLY A 283 -9.18 10.05 7.94
N PRO A 284 -8.02 10.17 7.29
CA PRO A 284 -7.87 10.84 6.00
C PRO A 284 -8.29 9.96 4.81
N ILE A 285 -8.56 10.59 3.66
CA ILE A 285 -8.68 9.88 2.38
C ILE A 285 -7.31 9.34 1.90
N HIS A 286 -7.30 8.35 1.01
CA HIS A 286 -6.07 7.85 0.38
C HIS A 286 -5.67 8.65 -0.85
N HIS A 287 -4.99 9.79 -0.67
CA HIS A 287 -4.57 10.69 -1.78
C HIS A 287 -3.82 9.99 -2.92
N PHE A 288 -2.97 9.01 -2.57
CA PHE A 288 -2.12 8.29 -3.54
C PHE A 288 -2.66 6.91 -3.94
N HIS A 289 -3.98 6.70 -3.93
CA HIS A 289 -4.57 5.37 -4.18
C HIS A 289 -4.35 4.84 -5.60
N GLU A 290 -3.87 5.67 -6.54
CA GLU A 290 -3.49 5.24 -7.89
C GLU A 290 -1.99 4.91 -7.99
N PHE A 291 -1.20 5.27 -6.98
CA PHE A 291 0.22 4.93 -6.88
C PHE A 291 0.37 3.63 -6.10
N VAL A 292 0.85 2.60 -6.78
CA VAL A 292 1.35 1.38 -6.14
C VAL A 292 2.87 1.54 -6.07
N PRO A 293 3.47 1.72 -4.88
CA PRO A 293 4.92 1.67 -4.76
C PRO A 293 5.38 0.32 -5.30
N GLY A 294 6.25 0.32 -6.30
CA GLY A 294 6.91 -0.92 -6.72
C GLY A 294 7.71 -1.51 -5.55
N PRO A 295 7.99 -2.82 -5.55
CA PRO A 295 8.92 -3.38 -4.59
C PRO A 295 10.24 -2.61 -4.67
N ILE A 296 10.81 -2.27 -3.51
CA ILE A 296 12.16 -1.71 -3.44
C ILE A 296 13.08 -2.76 -4.12
N PRO A 297 13.83 -2.41 -5.17
CA PRO A 297 14.71 -3.37 -5.83
C PRO A 297 15.66 -3.97 -4.79
N ALA A 298 15.72 -5.30 -4.73
CA ALA A 298 16.67 -6.00 -3.86
C ALA A 298 18.12 -5.63 -4.25
N PRO A 299 19.08 -5.67 -3.31
CA PRO A 299 20.49 -5.52 -3.64
C PRO A 299 20.93 -6.57 -4.68
N PRO A 300 21.99 -6.29 -5.46
CA PRO A 300 22.47 -7.20 -6.50
C PRO A 300 22.80 -8.59 -5.91
N PRO A 301 22.57 -9.70 -6.65
CA PRO A 301 22.71 -11.07 -6.13
C PRO A 301 24.03 -11.37 -5.43
N GLU A 302 25.13 -10.77 -5.86
CA GLU A 302 26.47 -10.94 -5.27
C GLU A 302 26.62 -10.40 -3.84
N GLU A 303 25.74 -9.51 -3.40
CA GLU A 303 25.73 -8.92 -2.06
C GLU A 303 24.65 -9.54 -1.13
N ARG A 304 23.84 -10.47 -1.65
CA ARG A 304 22.77 -11.11 -0.90
C ARG A 304 23.26 -12.34 -0.14
N PRO A 305 22.79 -12.59 1.11
CA PRO A 305 23.01 -13.86 1.79
C PRO A 305 22.59 -15.05 0.93
N PHE A 306 23.24 -16.19 1.12
CA PHE A 306 22.91 -17.43 0.40
C PHE A 306 21.44 -17.78 0.57
N SER A 307 20.97 -17.72 1.81
CA SER A 307 19.62 -18.00 2.22
C SER A 307 18.60 -17.18 1.42
N GLU A 308 18.81 -15.88 1.25
CA GLU A 308 17.93 -15.01 0.46
C GLU A 308 17.90 -15.44 -1.02
N GLN A 309 19.06 -15.72 -1.61
CA GLN A 309 19.16 -16.14 -3.01
C GLN A 309 18.44 -17.46 -3.27
N VAL A 310 18.70 -18.48 -2.45
CA VAL A 310 18.12 -19.81 -2.67
C VAL A 310 16.64 -19.87 -2.28
N TRP A 311 16.19 -19.04 -1.35
CA TRP A 311 14.76 -18.92 -1.02
C TRP A 311 13.94 -18.33 -2.16
N GLU A 312 14.50 -17.34 -2.85
CA GLU A 312 13.92 -16.77 -4.08
C GLU A 312 13.93 -17.81 -5.21
N LEU A 313 15.07 -18.44 -5.48
CA LEU A 313 15.23 -19.44 -6.55
C LEU A 313 14.26 -20.62 -6.43
N THR A 314 13.96 -21.05 -5.19
CA THR A 314 13.09 -22.20 -4.93
C THR A 314 11.61 -21.84 -4.76
N THR A 315 11.21 -20.59 -5.03
CA THR A 315 9.81 -20.13 -4.90
C THR A 315 8.81 -21.03 -5.63
N SER A 316 9.15 -21.51 -6.84
CA SER A 316 8.28 -22.41 -7.61
C SER A 316 8.04 -23.74 -6.89
N HIS A 317 9.09 -24.35 -6.32
CA HIS A 317 8.97 -25.59 -5.55
C HIS A 317 8.20 -25.38 -4.26
N ARG A 318 8.46 -24.30 -3.52
CA ARG A 318 7.77 -24.00 -2.25
C ARG A 318 6.28 -23.81 -2.46
N LEU A 319 5.88 -23.00 -3.44
CA LEU A 319 4.48 -22.81 -3.79
C LEU A 319 3.83 -24.11 -4.29
N ALA A 320 4.56 -24.93 -5.06
CA ALA A 320 4.06 -26.22 -5.52
C ALA A 320 3.75 -27.16 -4.33
N ILE A 321 4.67 -27.28 -3.36
CA ILE A 321 4.50 -28.10 -2.15
C ILE A 321 3.20 -27.76 -1.41
N GLU A 322 2.91 -26.48 -1.19
CA GLU A 322 1.68 -26.02 -0.51
C GLU A 322 0.39 -26.39 -1.27
N THR A 323 0.49 -26.62 -2.57
CA THR A 323 -0.65 -26.99 -3.42
C THR A 323 -0.82 -28.49 -3.61
N LEU A 324 0.15 -29.31 -3.18
CA LEU A 324 0.09 -30.76 -3.31
C LEU A 324 -1.11 -31.33 -2.55
N GLY A 325 -1.77 -32.31 -3.18
CA GLY A 325 -2.91 -33.00 -2.58
C GLY A 325 -2.57 -33.64 -1.24
N PHE A 326 -1.36 -34.20 -1.11
CA PHE A 326 -0.86 -34.77 0.14
C PHE A 326 -0.78 -33.73 1.27
N VAL A 327 -0.14 -32.58 1.02
CA VAL A 327 0.08 -31.52 2.03
C VAL A 327 -1.24 -30.89 2.47
N ARG A 328 -2.17 -30.63 1.54
CA ARG A 328 -3.50 -30.12 1.87
C ARG A 328 -4.31 -31.11 2.70
N ALA A 329 -4.34 -32.37 2.28
CA ALA A 329 -5.07 -33.42 2.98
C ALA A 329 -4.46 -33.74 4.36
N LEU A 330 -3.15 -33.53 4.52
CA LEU A 330 -2.47 -33.65 5.80
C LEU A 330 -2.93 -32.54 6.76
N GLY A 331 -3.08 -31.30 6.27
CA GLY A 331 -3.50 -30.14 7.06
C GLY A 331 -4.98 -30.11 7.45
N ASP A 332 -5.86 -30.63 6.61
CA ASP A 332 -7.30 -30.69 6.88
C ASP A 332 -7.77 -32.02 7.49
N GLY A 333 -6.86 -32.98 7.63
CA GLY A 333 -7.11 -34.29 8.23
C GLY A 333 -7.75 -35.32 7.31
N SER A 334 -7.97 -35.01 6.03
CA SER A 334 -8.58 -35.91 5.05
C SER A 334 -7.62 -36.91 4.39
N LEU A 335 -6.31 -36.82 4.68
CA LEU A 335 -5.29 -37.68 4.06
C LEU A 335 -5.61 -39.17 4.31
N PRO A 336 -5.53 -40.04 3.29
CA PRO A 336 -5.74 -41.47 3.49
C PRO A 336 -4.64 -42.11 4.36
N PRO A 337 -4.99 -42.95 5.34
CA PRO A 337 -4.02 -43.56 6.25
C PRO A 337 -2.91 -44.37 5.55
N GLU A 338 -3.18 -44.95 4.39
CA GLU A 338 -2.19 -45.68 3.58
C GLU A 338 -1.14 -44.77 2.96
N GLN A 339 -1.53 -43.56 2.53
CA GLN A 339 -0.59 -42.58 1.98
C GLN A 339 0.31 -42.02 3.07
N PHE A 340 -0.27 -41.73 4.25
CA PHE A 340 0.49 -41.31 5.42
C PHE A 340 1.45 -42.40 5.91
N ALA A 341 1.00 -43.66 5.94
CA ALA A 341 1.86 -44.79 6.32
C ALA A 341 3.02 -45.00 5.33
N TYR A 342 2.76 -44.86 4.02
CA TYR A 342 3.82 -44.90 3.02
C TYR A 342 4.84 -43.76 3.23
N TYR A 343 4.35 -42.54 3.42
CA TYR A 343 5.19 -41.37 3.71
C TYR A 343 6.11 -41.63 4.91
N LEU A 344 5.57 -42.05 6.06
CA LEU A 344 6.37 -42.32 7.26
C LEU A 344 7.40 -43.44 7.06
N ALA A 345 7.06 -44.47 6.29
CA ALA A 345 7.99 -45.56 6.00
C ALA A 345 9.16 -45.10 5.12
N GLN A 346 8.89 -44.22 4.15
CA GLN A 346 9.93 -43.60 3.33
C GLN A 346 10.77 -42.61 4.13
N ASP A 347 10.15 -41.84 5.02
CA ASP A 347 10.81 -40.85 5.88
C ASP A 347 11.80 -41.52 6.84
N ALA A 348 11.42 -42.64 7.47
CA ALA A 348 12.34 -43.43 8.28
C ALA A 348 13.58 -43.90 7.50
N MET A 349 13.41 -44.33 6.23
CA MET A 349 14.54 -44.73 5.39
C MET A 349 15.42 -43.54 4.97
N TYR A 350 14.78 -42.40 4.69
CA TYR A 350 15.46 -41.15 4.39
C TYR A 350 16.32 -40.69 5.59
N LEU A 351 15.74 -40.63 6.79
CA LEU A 351 16.41 -40.20 8.03
C LEU A 351 17.63 -41.06 8.37
N ARG A 352 17.61 -42.36 8.05
CA ARG A 352 18.79 -43.23 8.18
C ARG A 352 19.94 -42.84 7.24
N GLY A 353 19.62 -42.48 6.00
CA GLY A 353 20.60 -41.95 5.05
C GLY A 353 21.10 -40.57 5.48
N TYR A 354 20.16 -39.70 5.84
CA TYR A 354 20.38 -38.33 6.25
C TYR A 354 21.26 -38.22 7.51
N SER A 355 21.04 -39.04 8.53
CA SER A 355 21.88 -39.07 9.75
C SER A 355 23.35 -39.37 9.46
N ARG A 356 23.65 -40.21 8.45
CA ARG A 356 25.03 -40.49 8.01
C ARG A 356 25.65 -39.28 7.32
N VAL A 357 24.86 -38.57 6.52
CA VAL A 357 25.27 -37.33 5.84
C VAL A 357 25.54 -36.23 6.86
N LEU A 358 24.68 -36.06 7.86
CA LEU A 358 24.89 -35.12 8.97
C LEU A 358 26.10 -35.49 9.83
N SER A 359 26.35 -36.78 10.06
CA SER A 359 27.57 -37.25 10.73
C SER A 359 28.82 -36.88 9.95
N ARG A 360 28.76 -36.91 8.61
CA ARG A 360 29.84 -36.43 7.75
C ARG A 360 29.99 -34.91 7.82
N ALA A 361 28.89 -34.16 7.82
CA ALA A 361 28.92 -32.70 8.00
C ALA A 361 29.59 -32.33 9.33
N SER A 362 29.28 -33.05 10.42
CA SER A 362 29.95 -32.92 11.71
C SER A 362 31.45 -33.17 11.61
N ALA A 363 31.86 -34.25 10.94
CA ALA A 363 33.28 -34.59 10.77
C ALA A 363 34.06 -33.57 9.91
N LEU A 364 33.38 -32.84 9.02
CA LEU A 364 33.98 -31.82 8.15
C LEU A 364 33.89 -30.40 8.73
N ALA A 365 33.12 -30.20 9.81
CA ALA A 365 32.84 -28.88 10.36
C ALA A 365 34.13 -28.19 10.85
N PRO A 366 34.32 -26.90 10.52
CA PRO A 366 35.55 -26.18 10.86
C PRO A 366 35.60 -25.71 12.31
N SER A 367 34.47 -25.70 13.01
CA SER A 367 34.34 -25.24 14.40
C SER A 367 33.72 -26.30 15.29
N GLU A 368 34.12 -26.33 16.57
CA GLU A 368 33.55 -27.25 17.57
C GLU A 368 32.03 -27.04 17.72
N ALA A 369 31.57 -25.80 17.67
CA ALA A 369 30.16 -25.46 17.77
C ALA A 369 29.33 -26.07 16.61
N GLU A 370 29.85 -25.99 15.39
CA GLU A 370 29.20 -26.61 14.22
C GLU A 370 29.31 -28.13 14.24
N GLN A 371 30.46 -28.69 14.66
CA GLN A 371 30.63 -30.13 14.83
C GLN A 371 29.60 -30.70 15.80
N LEU A 372 29.42 -30.06 16.96
CA LEU A 372 28.42 -30.44 17.96
C LEU A 372 26.99 -30.32 17.43
N PHE A 373 26.69 -29.25 16.69
CA PHE A 373 25.37 -29.03 16.09
C PHE A 373 24.98 -30.18 15.14
N TRP A 374 25.85 -30.51 14.18
CA TRP A 374 25.59 -31.58 13.22
C TRP A 374 25.57 -32.97 13.86
N ALA A 375 26.42 -33.23 14.85
CA ALA A 375 26.40 -34.50 15.60
C ALA A 375 25.09 -34.70 16.36
N LYS A 376 24.58 -33.64 17.03
CA LYS A 376 23.29 -33.67 17.71
C LYS A 376 22.14 -33.87 16.73
N SER A 377 22.19 -33.18 15.59
CA SER A 377 21.17 -33.37 14.55
C SER A 377 21.15 -34.79 13.99
N ALA A 378 22.31 -35.39 13.76
CA ALA A 378 22.42 -36.79 13.32
C ALA A 378 21.81 -37.75 14.35
N LEU A 379 22.05 -37.52 15.65
CA LEU A 379 21.43 -38.28 16.74
C LEU A 379 19.91 -38.12 16.74
N SER A 380 19.40 -36.89 16.65
CA SER A 380 17.96 -36.62 16.63
C SER A 380 17.26 -37.34 15.46
N CYS A 381 17.87 -37.40 14.27
CA CYS A 381 17.32 -38.16 13.16
C CYS A 381 17.17 -39.67 13.48
N LEU A 382 18.14 -40.26 14.17
CA LEU A 382 18.08 -41.67 14.57
C LEU A 382 17.05 -41.92 15.67
N GLU A 383 16.88 -40.97 16.59
CA GLU A 383 15.85 -41.04 17.64
C GLU A 383 14.44 -40.98 17.02
N VAL A 384 14.21 -40.04 16.09
CA VAL A 384 12.95 -39.92 15.35
C VAL A 384 12.70 -41.18 14.51
N GLU A 385 13.69 -41.68 13.76
CA GLU A 385 13.57 -42.95 13.01
C GLU A 385 13.18 -44.10 13.94
N SER A 386 13.85 -44.23 15.09
CA SER A 386 13.58 -45.30 16.04
C SER A 386 12.18 -45.19 16.66
N GLU A 387 11.68 -43.97 16.89
CA GLU A 387 10.33 -43.73 17.39
C GLU A 387 9.27 -44.13 16.36
N LEU A 388 9.43 -43.70 15.11
CA LEU A 388 8.58 -44.08 13.99
C LEU A 388 8.53 -45.60 13.80
N HIS A 389 9.68 -46.27 13.94
CA HIS A 389 9.75 -47.72 13.85
C HIS A 389 8.99 -48.42 14.98
N ARG A 390 9.06 -47.89 16.21
CA ARG A 390 8.44 -48.49 17.40
C ARG A 390 6.93 -48.29 17.45
N THR A 391 6.44 -47.13 17.01
CA THR A 391 5.04 -46.73 17.13
C THR A 391 4.20 -47.08 15.90
N TRP A 392 4.79 -47.07 14.70
CA TRP A 392 4.05 -47.26 13.45
C TRP A 392 4.37 -48.56 12.70
N LEU A 393 5.63 -48.99 12.66
CA LEU A 393 6.07 -50.12 11.80
C LEU A 393 5.96 -51.51 12.45
N THR A 394 5.90 -51.60 13.77
CA THR A 394 5.74 -52.87 14.51
C THR A 394 4.33 -53.47 14.42
N GLY A 395 3.32 -52.70 14.00
CA GLY A 395 1.90 -53.11 13.96
C GLY A 395 1.33 -53.50 12.58
N ARG A 396 2.06 -53.30 11.47
CA ARG A 396 1.60 -53.61 10.10
C ARG A 396 2.69 -54.37 9.35
N GLY A 397 2.39 -55.57 8.87
CA GLY A 397 3.36 -56.49 8.27
C GLY A 397 4.08 -55.96 7.02
N GLN A 398 5.34 -56.40 6.87
CA GLN A 398 6.36 -56.04 5.86
C GLN A 398 6.72 -54.54 5.75
N SER A 399 7.99 -54.22 6.00
CA SER A 399 8.54 -52.90 5.66
C SER A 399 8.50 -52.70 4.14
N PRO A 400 7.87 -51.63 3.63
CA PRO A 400 7.81 -51.37 2.20
C PRO A 400 9.22 -51.19 1.63
N ALA A 401 9.42 -51.55 0.36
CA ALA A 401 10.68 -51.29 -0.32
C ALA A 401 10.96 -49.77 -0.40
N GLN A 402 12.24 -49.39 -0.45
CA GLN A 402 12.61 -47.99 -0.63
C GLN A 402 12.10 -47.47 -1.98
N GLY A 403 11.33 -46.39 -1.94
CA GLY A 403 10.76 -45.71 -3.10
C GLY A 403 11.84 -45.05 -3.96
N ARG A 404 11.52 -44.84 -5.25
CA ARG A 404 12.47 -44.27 -6.22
C ARG A 404 12.93 -42.86 -5.85
N VAL A 405 12.01 -42.02 -5.36
CA VAL A 405 12.30 -40.65 -4.93
C VAL A 405 13.20 -40.65 -3.70
N THR A 406 12.84 -41.40 -2.65
CA THR A 406 13.63 -41.57 -1.42
C THR A 406 15.05 -42.04 -1.73
N ARG A 407 15.19 -43.04 -2.62
CA ARG A 407 16.49 -43.53 -3.04
C ARG A 407 17.30 -42.46 -3.76
N ALA A 408 16.71 -41.80 -4.76
CA ALA A 408 17.40 -40.76 -5.52
C ALA A 408 17.84 -39.59 -4.64
N TYR A 409 17.01 -39.19 -3.68
CA TYR A 409 17.35 -38.11 -2.74
C TYR A 409 18.50 -38.52 -1.81
N VAL A 410 18.44 -39.72 -1.22
CA VAL A 410 19.54 -40.23 -0.37
C VAL A 410 20.84 -40.39 -1.18
N ASP A 411 20.77 -40.90 -2.41
CA ASP A 411 21.93 -41.04 -3.29
C ASP A 411 22.56 -39.68 -3.62
N HIS A 412 21.75 -38.64 -3.86
CA HIS A 412 22.21 -37.26 -4.04
C HIS A 412 22.98 -36.75 -2.80
N LEU A 413 22.40 -36.90 -1.61
CA LEU A 413 23.03 -36.43 -0.37
C LEU A 413 24.31 -37.22 -0.01
N LEU A 414 24.32 -38.53 -0.26
CA LEU A 414 25.52 -39.36 -0.08
C LEU A 414 26.61 -38.99 -1.08
N ALA A 415 26.26 -38.65 -2.33
CA ALA A 415 27.21 -38.17 -3.32
C ALA A 415 27.83 -36.83 -2.92
N ALA A 416 27.04 -35.89 -2.40
CA ALA A 416 27.54 -34.62 -1.85
C ALA A 416 28.47 -34.87 -0.64
N SER A 417 28.07 -35.76 0.27
CA SER A 417 28.83 -36.16 1.46
C SER A 417 30.20 -36.78 1.14
N ALA A 418 30.28 -37.56 0.06
CA ALA A 418 31.51 -38.23 -0.35
C ALA A 418 32.46 -37.34 -1.16
N ASN A 419 31.92 -36.47 -2.03
CA ASN A 419 32.70 -35.82 -3.07
C ASN A 419 32.81 -34.29 -2.94
N ALA A 420 31.98 -33.65 -2.11
CA ALA A 420 31.92 -32.19 -2.00
C ALA A 420 32.59 -31.66 -0.72
N GLY A 421 32.94 -30.37 -0.75
CA GLY A 421 33.42 -29.64 0.43
C GLY A 421 32.31 -29.39 1.45
N TYR A 422 32.70 -29.02 2.67
CA TYR A 422 31.76 -28.77 3.79
C TYR A 422 30.64 -27.80 3.42
N ALA A 423 30.97 -26.69 2.74
CA ALA A 423 30.01 -25.66 2.34
C ALA A 423 28.88 -26.21 1.43
N VAL A 424 29.24 -27.01 0.43
CA VAL A 424 28.28 -27.65 -0.50
C VAL A 424 27.45 -28.70 0.22
N LEU A 425 28.05 -29.46 1.14
CA LEU A 425 27.33 -30.43 1.95
C LEU A 425 26.29 -29.76 2.86
N VAL A 426 26.64 -28.64 3.51
CA VAL A 426 25.71 -27.84 4.32
C VAL A 426 24.55 -27.33 3.46
N ALA A 427 24.84 -26.83 2.25
CA ALA A 427 23.81 -26.38 1.32
C ALA A 427 22.87 -27.52 0.88
N ALA A 428 23.40 -28.71 0.63
CA ALA A 428 22.63 -29.89 0.24
C ALA A 428 21.66 -30.35 1.35
N VAL A 429 22.08 -30.34 2.62
CA VAL A 429 21.22 -30.79 3.72
C VAL A 429 20.18 -29.75 4.14
N LEU A 430 20.39 -28.46 3.84
CA LEU A 430 19.56 -27.38 4.37
C LEU A 430 18.05 -27.48 4.01
N PRO A 431 17.62 -27.88 2.79
CA PRO A 431 16.19 -27.94 2.45
C PRO A 431 15.36 -28.82 3.38
N CYS A 432 15.93 -29.92 3.89
CA CYS A 432 15.24 -30.81 4.82
C CYS A 432 14.91 -30.14 6.16
N TYR A 433 15.71 -29.18 6.62
CA TYR A 433 15.35 -28.33 7.76
C TYR A 433 14.30 -27.30 7.34
N TRP A 434 14.65 -26.53 6.31
CA TRP A 434 13.99 -25.27 6.04
C TRP A 434 12.62 -25.43 5.38
N LEU A 435 12.48 -26.34 4.41
CA LEU A 435 11.20 -26.60 3.75
C LEU A 435 10.23 -27.31 4.68
N TYR A 436 10.70 -28.25 5.51
CA TYR A 436 9.87 -28.87 6.54
C TYR A 436 9.37 -27.86 7.58
N ALA A 437 10.24 -26.98 8.07
CA ALA A 437 9.83 -25.92 9.00
C ALA A 437 8.80 -24.97 8.37
N HIS A 438 8.96 -24.64 7.09
CA HIS A 438 8.01 -23.80 6.34
C HIS A 438 6.64 -24.47 6.21
N VAL A 439 6.60 -25.71 5.72
CA VAL A 439 5.35 -26.48 5.57
C VAL A 439 4.70 -26.74 6.93
N GLY A 440 5.47 -27.16 7.93
CA GLY A 440 5.00 -27.41 9.29
C GLY A 440 4.34 -26.19 9.91
N ASN A 441 4.99 -25.02 9.85
CA ASN A 441 4.43 -23.77 10.37
C ASN A 441 3.14 -23.35 9.65
N ALA A 442 3.08 -23.51 8.32
CA ALA A 442 1.89 -23.19 7.55
C ALA A 442 0.70 -24.06 7.94
N LEU A 443 0.90 -25.38 8.01
CA LEU A 443 -0.15 -26.33 8.39
C LEU A 443 -0.56 -26.18 9.87
N HIS A 444 0.40 -25.94 10.76
CA HIS A 444 0.11 -25.69 12.18
C HIS A 444 -0.73 -24.41 12.36
N SER A 445 -0.37 -23.32 11.68
CA SER A 445 -1.13 -22.06 11.72
C SER A 445 -2.56 -22.25 11.21
N GLN A 446 -2.75 -23.04 10.15
CA GLN A 446 -4.06 -23.41 9.64
C GLN A 446 -4.86 -24.23 10.66
N TRP A 447 -4.24 -25.23 11.30
CA TRP A 447 -4.88 -26.06 12.32
C TRP A 447 -5.31 -25.26 13.55
N ILE A 448 -4.47 -24.35 14.05
CA ILE A 448 -4.82 -23.42 15.13
C ILE A 448 -5.97 -22.51 14.70
N GLY A 449 -5.92 -21.94 13.49
CA GLY A 449 -7.00 -21.11 12.93
C GLY A 449 -8.34 -21.85 12.82
N ASN A 450 -8.31 -23.17 12.66
CA ASN A 450 -9.48 -24.05 12.59
C ASN A 450 -9.90 -24.61 13.96
N GLY A 451 -9.38 -24.06 15.06
CA GLY A 451 -9.80 -24.41 16.42
C GLY A 451 -9.01 -25.52 17.09
N ALA A 452 -7.86 -25.92 16.52
CA ALA A 452 -6.90 -26.85 17.12
C ALA A 452 -7.52 -28.16 17.64
N SER A 453 -8.37 -28.80 16.82
CA SER A 453 -9.12 -29.98 17.25
C SER A 453 -8.15 -31.10 17.68
N PRO A 454 -8.25 -31.63 18.92
CA PRO A 454 -7.43 -32.75 19.39
C PRO A 454 -7.79 -34.07 18.69
N ASP A 455 -8.93 -34.14 18.00
CA ASP A 455 -9.36 -35.31 17.21
C ASP A 455 -8.72 -35.36 15.82
N HIS A 456 -7.84 -34.40 15.48
CA HIS A 456 -7.17 -34.36 14.19
C HIS A 456 -6.26 -35.59 14.03
N PRO A 457 -6.44 -36.45 12.99
CA PRO A 457 -5.72 -37.72 12.84
C PRO A 457 -4.19 -37.60 12.81
N TYR A 458 -3.69 -36.42 12.43
CA TYR A 458 -2.27 -36.11 12.26
C TYR A 458 -1.76 -35.02 13.21
N ALA A 459 -2.46 -34.73 14.32
CA ALA A 459 -2.10 -33.67 15.27
C ALA A 459 -0.64 -33.73 15.74
N ASN A 460 -0.14 -34.93 16.06
CA ASN A 460 1.24 -35.12 16.52
C ASN A 460 2.29 -34.66 15.47
N TRP A 461 2.02 -34.89 14.18
CA TRP A 461 2.89 -34.40 13.11
C TRP A 461 2.86 -32.86 13.03
N LEU A 462 1.67 -32.26 13.15
CA LEU A 462 1.48 -30.80 13.12
C LEU A 462 2.12 -30.09 14.31
N GLU A 463 2.19 -30.75 15.48
CA GLU A 463 2.86 -30.24 16.67
C GLU A 463 4.39 -30.35 16.55
N THR A 464 4.89 -31.48 16.08
CA THR A 464 6.33 -31.76 15.99
C THR A 464 7.08 -30.76 15.10
N TYR A 465 6.53 -30.40 13.94
CA TYR A 465 7.19 -29.47 13.01
C TYR A 465 6.89 -27.99 13.29
N ALA A 466 6.10 -27.71 14.35
CA ALA A 466 5.92 -26.39 14.93
C ALA A 466 6.74 -26.19 16.23
N ASP A 467 7.57 -27.16 16.61
CA ASP A 467 8.40 -27.10 17.80
C ASP A 467 9.42 -25.95 17.71
N PRO A 468 9.46 -25.04 18.70
CA PRO A 468 10.48 -24.00 18.80
C PRO A 468 11.93 -24.52 18.66
N ALA A 469 12.23 -25.71 19.19
CA ALA A 469 13.56 -26.30 19.08
C ALA A 469 13.93 -26.65 17.63
N PHE A 470 12.95 -27.09 16.82
CA PHE A 470 13.16 -27.35 15.40
C PHE A 470 13.34 -26.06 14.60
N ALA A 471 12.61 -25.00 14.96
CA ALA A 471 12.80 -23.67 14.39
C ALA A 471 14.18 -23.08 14.70
N GLU A 472 14.66 -23.23 15.94
CA GLU A 472 16.02 -22.82 16.35
C GLU A 472 17.10 -23.60 15.59
N ALA A 473 16.94 -24.92 15.44
CA ALA A 473 17.87 -25.74 14.66
C ALA A 473 17.90 -25.33 13.17
N THR A 474 16.73 -25.02 12.60
CA THR A 474 16.61 -24.52 11.23
C THR A 474 17.33 -23.18 11.06
N ALA A 475 17.07 -22.21 11.94
CA ALA A 475 17.74 -20.91 11.92
C ALA A 475 19.27 -21.06 12.06
N ARG A 476 19.73 -22.01 12.89
CA ARG A 476 21.16 -22.31 13.03
C ARG A 476 21.75 -22.89 11.75
N ALA A 477 21.08 -23.84 11.09
CA ALA A 477 21.52 -24.41 9.82
C ALA A 477 21.62 -23.35 8.71
N ILE A 478 20.63 -22.45 8.62
CA ILE A 478 20.62 -21.30 7.69
C ILE A 478 21.85 -20.41 7.93
N SER A 479 22.10 -20.04 9.18
CA SER A 479 23.24 -19.19 9.56
C SER A 479 24.59 -19.82 9.20
N ILE A 480 24.74 -21.14 9.36
CA ILE A 480 25.95 -21.86 8.95
C ILE A 480 26.10 -21.83 7.42
N ALA A 481 25.01 -22.04 6.67
CA ALA A 481 25.03 -21.98 5.21
C ALA A 481 25.40 -20.59 4.68
N ASP A 482 24.83 -19.52 5.26
CA ASP A 482 25.18 -18.14 4.92
C ASP A 482 26.66 -17.83 5.19
N SER A 483 27.18 -18.30 6.33
CA SER A 483 28.59 -18.14 6.70
C SER A 483 29.51 -18.89 5.74
N CYS A 484 29.13 -20.12 5.36
CA CYS A 484 29.86 -20.93 4.39
C CYS A 484 29.91 -20.24 3.02
N PHE A 485 28.78 -19.73 2.54
CA PHE A 485 28.69 -19.07 1.24
C PHE A 485 29.47 -17.76 1.20
N ALA A 486 29.42 -16.97 2.26
CA ALA A 486 30.20 -15.74 2.37
C ALA A 486 31.70 -16.00 2.25
N ALA A 487 32.20 -17.08 2.85
CA ALA A 487 33.60 -17.49 2.81
C ALA A 487 34.00 -18.30 1.55
N ALA A 488 33.02 -18.84 0.81
CA ALA A 488 33.27 -19.73 -0.32
C ALA A 488 33.77 -18.99 -1.57
N PRO A 489 34.69 -19.60 -2.35
CA PRO A 489 35.05 -19.11 -3.68
C PRO A 489 33.86 -19.23 -4.66
N PRO A 490 33.87 -18.48 -5.78
CA PRO A 490 32.73 -18.46 -6.72
C PRO A 490 32.26 -19.83 -7.21
N ALA A 491 33.17 -20.76 -7.50
CA ALA A 491 32.82 -22.11 -7.95
C ALA A 491 32.07 -22.92 -6.87
N ASP A 492 32.47 -22.77 -5.61
CA ASP A 492 31.80 -23.44 -4.49
C ASP A 492 30.44 -22.79 -4.21
N ARG A 493 30.31 -21.46 -4.39
CA ARG A 493 29.02 -20.76 -4.28
C ARG A 493 28.00 -21.27 -5.31
N GLU A 494 28.43 -21.45 -6.56
CA GLU A 494 27.59 -22.04 -7.60
C GLU A 494 27.18 -23.49 -7.25
N ALA A 495 28.14 -24.31 -6.82
CA ALA A 495 27.87 -25.68 -6.38
C ALA A 495 26.94 -25.76 -5.15
N MET A 496 27.03 -24.80 -4.22
CA MET A 496 26.10 -24.69 -3.09
C MET A 496 24.67 -24.41 -3.56
N ILE A 497 24.49 -23.47 -4.49
CA ILE A 497 23.17 -23.13 -5.05
C ILE A 497 22.58 -24.34 -5.79
N GLU A 498 23.38 -25.03 -6.60
CA GLU A 498 22.95 -26.24 -7.32
C GLU A 498 22.54 -27.36 -6.35
N ALA A 499 23.35 -27.62 -5.32
CA ALA A 499 23.06 -28.66 -4.33
C ALA A 499 21.78 -28.37 -3.53
N PHE A 500 21.58 -27.12 -3.10
CA PHE A 500 20.33 -26.71 -2.44
C PHE A 500 19.13 -26.85 -3.38
N GLY A 501 19.25 -26.39 -4.63
CA GLY A 501 18.18 -26.48 -5.62
C GLY A 501 17.76 -27.91 -5.90
N ALA A 502 18.74 -28.82 -6.06
CA ALA A 502 18.49 -30.25 -6.25
C ALA A 502 17.77 -30.86 -5.04
N SER A 503 18.23 -30.56 -3.83
CA SER A 503 17.60 -31.06 -2.59
C SER A 503 16.20 -30.49 -2.39
N ALA A 504 15.96 -29.21 -2.70
CA ALA A 504 14.62 -28.61 -2.66
C ALA A 504 13.66 -29.24 -3.69
N TRP A 505 14.15 -29.62 -4.87
CA TRP A 505 13.38 -30.38 -5.84
C TRP A 505 13.02 -31.78 -5.31
N TYR A 506 13.99 -32.48 -4.70
CA TYR A 506 13.72 -33.79 -4.11
C TYR A 506 12.72 -33.71 -2.95
N GLU A 507 12.74 -32.66 -2.12
CA GLU A 507 11.72 -32.43 -1.09
C GLU A 507 10.32 -32.33 -1.70
N HIS A 508 10.18 -31.54 -2.76
CA HIS A 508 8.91 -31.43 -3.49
C HIS A 508 8.43 -32.78 -4.01
N GLU A 509 9.30 -33.55 -4.66
CA GLU A 509 8.97 -34.88 -5.16
C GLU A 509 8.68 -35.88 -4.03
N PHE A 510 9.31 -35.72 -2.86
CA PHE A 510 9.12 -36.57 -1.70
C PHE A 510 7.73 -36.38 -1.09
N PHE A 511 7.28 -35.13 -0.95
CA PHE A 511 5.92 -34.81 -0.52
C PHE A 511 4.84 -35.26 -1.51
N ASP A 512 5.14 -35.27 -2.81
CA ASP A 512 4.17 -35.71 -3.83
C ASP A 512 4.15 -37.25 -4.02
N ALA A 513 5.24 -37.95 -3.69
CA ALA A 513 5.36 -39.40 -3.90
C ALA A 513 4.17 -40.25 -3.37
N PRO A 514 3.57 -39.96 -2.20
CA PRO A 514 2.42 -40.72 -1.70
C PRO A 514 1.17 -40.62 -2.58
N THR A 515 0.97 -39.52 -3.33
CA THR A 515 -0.21 -39.33 -4.18
C THR A 515 -0.14 -40.15 -5.47
N ARG A 516 1.07 -40.55 -5.86
CA ARG A 516 1.37 -41.32 -7.08
C ARG A 516 1.29 -42.84 -6.86
N LEU A 517 0.85 -43.27 -5.68
CA LEU A 517 0.54 -44.67 -5.41
C LEU A 517 -0.68 -45.06 -6.24
N ASP A 518 -0.47 -45.89 -7.26
CA ASP A 518 -1.57 -46.45 -8.05
C ASP A 518 -2.37 -47.39 -7.13
N LEU A 519 -3.53 -46.95 -6.65
CA LEU A 519 -4.41 -47.70 -5.72
C LEU A 519 -4.87 -49.07 -6.29
N ARG A 520 -4.54 -49.37 -7.55
CA ARG A 520 -4.82 -50.64 -8.23
C ARG A 520 -3.72 -51.70 -8.07
N ASP A 521 -2.50 -51.30 -7.73
CA ASP A 521 -1.38 -52.24 -7.50
C ASP A 521 -1.26 -52.69 -6.04
N SER A 522 -2.03 -52.10 -5.13
CA SER A 522 -2.18 -52.54 -3.73
C SER A 522 -2.73 -53.98 -3.59
N ALA A 523 -3.37 -54.51 -4.65
CA ALA A 523 -3.87 -55.88 -4.70
C ALA A 523 -2.85 -56.91 -5.21
N LYS A 524 -1.61 -56.48 -5.50
CA LYS A 524 -0.48 -57.36 -5.85
C LYS A 524 0.79 -56.98 -5.08
N LEU A 525 0.68 -57.02 -3.76
CA LEU A 525 1.83 -57.31 -2.90
C LEU A 525 1.89 -58.84 -2.74
N PRO A 526 3.01 -59.52 -3.08
CA PRO A 526 3.17 -60.95 -2.83
C PRO A 526 3.21 -61.29 -1.34
#